data_AF-A0A8R7VB02-F1
#
_entry.id   AF-A0A8R7VB02-F1
#
_cell.length_a   1.000
_cell.length_b   1.000
_cell.length_c   1.000
_cell.angle_alpha   90.00
_cell.angle_beta   90.00
_cell.angle_gamma   90.00
#
_symmetry.space_group_name_H-M   'P 1'
#
loop_
_entity.id
_entity.type
_entity.pdbx_description
1 polymer ?
#
loop_
_entity_poly.entity_id
_entity_poly.type
_entity_poly.pdbx_seq_one_letter_code
_entity_poly.pdbx_strand_id
1 'polypeptide(L)'
;KAAGEAGGSSTLRILVATDCHLGYLEKDELRRSDSFDTFEEIFSLAEKHNVDFLLLGGDLFHENKPSRSTLVRTIEILRRRCLHDRPVQFQVVSDHAASLQNLFGRPNFEDQNINVGLPVFTIHGDHDDPTGVDNMSAIDVLAAAGFVNYFGKVDIGSSGIGHMSIHPILVKK
;
A
#
# COMPACT_ATOMS: atom_id res chain seq x y z
N LYS A 1 3.37 36.60 -20.04
CA LYS A 1 3.64 35.52 -21.02
C LYS A 1 3.06 34.25 -20.43
N ALA A 2 2.02 33.71 -21.05
CA ALA A 2 1.33 32.51 -20.61
C ALA A 2 2.32 31.33 -20.55
N ALA A 3 2.50 30.75 -19.37
CA ALA A 3 3.09 29.42 -19.24
C ALA A 3 2.01 28.45 -19.73
N GLY A 4 2.29 27.77 -20.85
CA GLY A 4 1.37 26.82 -21.43
C GLY A 4 1.05 25.71 -20.43
N GLU A 5 -0.24 25.41 -20.30
CA GLU A 5 -0.70 24.15 -19.74
C GLU A 5 -0.08 23.02 -20.57
N ALA A 6 0.95 22.37 -20.04
CA ALA A 6 1.36 21.08 -20.54
C ALA A 6 0.20 20.13 -20.22
N GLY A 7 -0.66 19.85 -21.22
CA GLY A 7 -1.81 18.98 -21.07
C GLY A 7 -1.38 17.60 -20.59
N GLY A 8 -1.44 17.38 -19.27
CA GLY A 8 -1.16 16.10 -18.65
C GLY A 8 -2.13 15.04 -19.16
N SER A 9 -1.65 13.80 -19.26
CA SER A 9 -2.50 12.66 -19.61
C SER A 9 -3.61 12.50 -18.56
N SER A 10 -4.88 12.59 -18.98
CA SER A 10 -6.06 12.31 -18.13
C SER A 10 -6.27 10.82 -17.84
N THR A 11 -5.43 9.95 -18.39
CA THR A 11 -5.46 8.51 -18.11
C THR A 11 -4.73 8.20 -16.80
N LEU A 12 -5.45 7.62 -15.85
CA LEU A 12 -4.92 7.04 -14.61
C LEU A 12 -4.52 5.58 -14.86
N ARG A 13 -3.25 5.24 -14.65
CA ARG A 13 -2.70 3.89 -14.81
C ARG A 13 -2.49 3.25 -13.45
N ILE A 14 -3.16 2.14 -13.20
CA ILE A 14 -3.09 1.42 -11.94
C ILE A 14 -2.51 0.05 -12.21
N LEU A 15 -1.46 -0.34 -11.50
CA LEU A 15 -1.05 -1.74 -11.46
C LEU A 15 -1.83 -2.43 -10.34
N VAL A 16 -2.43 -3.57 -10.64
CA VAL A 16 -3.19 -4.37 -9.66
C VAL A 16 -2.45 -5.68 -9.41
N ALA A 17 -2.26 -6.02 -8.15
CA ALA A 17 -1.74 -7.32 -7.71
C ALA A 17 -2.45 -7.75 -6.41
N THR A 18 -2.37 -9.02 -6.05
CA THR A 18 -3.01 -9.59 -4.84
C THR A 18 -2.30 -10.88 -4.48
N ASP A 19 -2.50 -11.37 -3.25
CA ASP A 19 -2.06 -12.71 -2.82
C ASP A 19 -0.55 -12.93 -3.03
N CYS A 20 0.25 -11.93 -2.64
CA CYS A 20 1.70 -11.97 -2.81
C CYS A 20 2.35 -12.95 -1.83
N HIS A 21 1.72 -13.18 -0.67
CA HIS A 21 2.14 -14.12 0.37
C HIS A 21 3.64 -14.05 0.68
N LEU A 22 4.14 -12.86 0.95
CA LEU A 22 5.52 -12.64 1.38
C LEU A 22 5.83 -13.49 2.62
N GLY A 23 6.92 -14.25 2.55
CA GLY A 23 7.32 -15.21 3.58
C GLY A 23 6.84 -16.64 3.33
N TYR A 24 6.07 -16.90 2.28
CA TYR A 24 5.72 -18.26 1.90
C TYR A 24 6.98 -19.10 1.66
N LEU A 25 7.10 -20.21 2.38
CA LEU A 25 8.27 -21.10 2.36
C LEU A 25 9.62 -20.39 2.64
N GLU A 26 9.63 -19.35 3.48
CA GLU A 26 10.87 -18.61 3.82
C GLU A 26 12.00 -19.48 4.45
N LYS A 27 11.68 -20.68 4.92
CA LYS A 27 12.63 -21.65 5.48
C LYS A 27 13.13 -22.70 4.48
N ASP A 28 12.52 -22.77 3.30
CA ASP A 28 12.93 -23.71 2.25
C ASP A 28 14.25 -23.26 1.61
N GLU A 29 15.16 -24.19 1.34
CA GLU A 29 16.50 -23.79 0.89
C GLU A 29 16.52 -23.19 -0.52
N LEU A 30 15.62 -23.64 -1.38
CA LEU A 30 15.54 -23.30 -2.80
C LEU A 30 14.51 -22.20 -3.05
N ARG A 31 13.38 -22.23 -2.33
CA ARG A 31 12.18 -21.44 -2.63
C ARG A 31 11.97 -20.22 -1.72
N ARG A 32 12.81 -20.04 -0.69
CA ARG A 32 12.71 -18.92 0.27
C ARG A 32 12.74 -17.51 -0.32
N SER A 33 13.15 -17.36 -1.58
CA SER A 33 13.18 -16.06 -2.25
C SER A 33 12.02 -15.87 -3.22
N ASP A 34 11.30 -16.92 -3.62
CA ASP A 34 10.27 -16.89 -4.66
C ASP A 34 9.28 -15.74 -4.44
N SER A 35 8.67 -15.67 -3.25
CA SER A 35 7.67 -14.64 -2.94
C SER A 35 8.22 -13.22 -3.05
N PHE A 36 9.49 -13.02 -2.66
CA PHE A 36 10.12 -11.70 -2.65
C PHE A 36 10.58 -11.28 -4.04
N ASP A 37 11.15 -12.21 -4.79
CA ASP A 37 11.64 -11.95 -6.15
C ASP A 37 10.45 -11.63 -7.08
N THR A 38 9.35 -12.37 -6.94
CA THR A 38 8.09 -12.08 -7.66
C THR A 38 7.48 -10.75 -7.21
N PHE A 39 7.49 -10.44 -5.91
CA PHE A 39 7.01 -9.14 -5.44
C PHE A 39 7.85 -7.97 -5.97
N GLU A 40 9.17 -8.13 -6.10
CA GLU A 40 10.05 -7.12 -6.70
C GLU A 40 9.82 -6.97 -8.23
N GLU A 41 9.43 -8.05 -8.92
CA GLU A 41 9.02 -8.02 -10.33
C GLU A 41 7.77 -7.13 -10.54
N ILE A 42 6.80 -7.16 -9.63
CA ILE A 42 5.60 -6.31 -9.68
C ILE A 42 5.99 -4.83 -9.80
N PHE A 43 6.98 -4.36 -9.02
CA PHE A 43 7.47 -2.98 -9.12
C PHE A 43 8.24 -2.71 -10.41
N SER A 44 8.93 -3.70 -10.94
CA SER A 44 9.61 -3.60 -12.24
C SER A 44 8.62 -3.41 -13.38
N LEU A 45 7.46 -4.07 -13.29
CA LEU A 45 6.34 -3.84 -14.20
C LEU A 45 5.71 -2.47 -13.97
N ALA A 46 5.52 -2.04 -12.71
CA ALA A 46 4.98 -0.72 -12.38
C ALA A 46 5.80 0.42 -13.01
N GLU A 47 7.12 0.33 -12.88
CA GLU A 47 8.08 1.27 -13.46
C GLU A 47 8.06 1.23 -14.99
N LYS A 48 8.16 0.03 -15.58
CA LYS A 48 8.13 -0.19 -17.03
C LYS A 48 6.87 0.38 -17.69
N HIS A 49 5.72 0.23 -17.04
CA HIS A 49 4.43 0.68 -17.55
C HIS A 49 4.05 2.10 -17.13
N ASN A 50 4.95 2.77 -16.38
CA ASN A 50 4.79 4.15 -15.92
C ASN A 50 3.46 4.36 -15.18
N VAL A 51 3.15 3.46 -14.25
CA VAL A 51 1.88 3.50 -13.50
C VAL A 51 1.86 4.67 -12.50
N ASP A 52 0.67 5.11 -12.14
CA ASP A 52 0.46 6.21 -11.19
C ASP A 52 0.47 5.71 -9.74
N PHE A 53 -0.11 4.53 -9.49
CA PHE A 53 0.00 3.85 -8.20
C PHE A 53 -0.20 2.33 -8.35
N LEU A 54 0.19 1.60 -7.32
CA LEU A 54 -0.04 0.17 -7.15
C LEU A 54 -1.25 -0.05 -6.23
N LEU A 55 -2.15 -0.96 -6.60
CA LEU A 55 -3.27 -1.41 -5.78
C LEU A 55 -3.09 -2.89 -5.44
N LEU A 56 -2.98 -3.18 -4.14
CA LEU A 56 -2.86 -4.52 -3.59
C LEU A 56 -4.21 -5.00 -3.02
N GLY A 57 -4.63 -6.19 -3.43
CA GLY A 57 -5.93 -6.79 -3.11
C GLY A 57 -6.03 -7.53 -1.77
N GLY A 58 -4.98 -7.54 -0.96
CA GLY A 58 -4.89 -8.32 0.29
C GLY A 58 -3.84 -9.43 0.19
N ASP A 59 -3.64 -10.13 1.31
CA ASP A 59 -2.68 -11.24 1.45
C ASP A 59 -1.28 -10.88 0.95
N LEU A 60 -0.81 -9.70 1.35
CA LEU A 60 0.57 -9.29 1.11
C LEU A 60 1.52 -10.22 1.89
N PHE A 61 1.17 -10.60 3.11
CA PHE A 61 1.94 -11.53 3.92
C PHE A 61 1.31 -12.92 3.97
N HIS A 62 2.14 -13.95 4.01
CA HIS A 62 1.65 -15.33 4.15
C HIS A 62 1.20 -15.67 5.59
N GLU A 63 1.84 -15.05 6.57
CA GLU A 63 1.57 -15.28 7.98
C GLU A 63 1.05 -13.99 8.60
N ASN A 64 0.02 -14.07 9.44
CA ASN A 64 -0.54 -12.91 10.15
C ASN A 64 0.52 -12.15 10.96
N LYS A 65 1.47 -12.91 11.52
CA LYS A 65 2.64 -12.40 12.23
C LYS A 65 3.90 -12.75 11.42
N PRO A 66 4.19 -11.98 10.35
CA PRO A 66 5.34 -12.28 9.50
C PRO A 66 6.64 -12.27 10.30
N SER A 67 7.59 -13.08 9.88
CA SER A 67 8.90 -13.12 10.53
C SER A 67 9.60 -11.76 10.41
N ARG A 68 10.53 -11.48 11.33
CA ARG A 68 11.38 -10.27 11.24
C ARG A 68 12.10 -10.19 9.90
N SER A 69 12.55 -11.33 9.35
CA SER A 69 13.22 -11.36 8.05
C SER A 69 12.26 -10.97 6.93
N THR A 70 11.04 -11.51 6.94
CA THR A 70 10.00 -11.17 5.98
C THR A 70 9.64 -9.69 6.03
N LEU A 71 9.42 -9.12 7.23
CA LEU A 71 9.13 -7.69 7.40
C LEU A 71 10.28 -6.80 6.90
N VAL A 72 11.52 -7.09 7.29
CA VAL A 72 12.68 -6.31 6.86
C VAL A 72 12.84 -6.33 5.34
N ARG A 73 12.79 -7.52 4.71
CA ARG A 73 12.90 -7.64 3.24
C ARG A 73 11.77 -6.88 2.53
N THR A 74 10.55 -6.95 3.05
CA THR A 74 9.40 -6.22 2.49
C THR A 74 9.62 -4.71 2.55
N ILE A 75 10.06 -4.20 3.71
CA ILE A 75 10.40 -2.79 3.91
C ILE A 75 11.54 -2.35 2.98
N GLU A 76 12.58 -3.17 2.81
CA GLU A 76 13.70 -2.88 1.90
C GLU A 76 13.26 -2.79 0.43
N ILE A 77 12.37 -3.69 -0.02
CA ILE A 77 11.78 -3.62 -1.37
C ILE A 77 10.95 -2.35 -1.52
N LEU A 78 9.99 -2.09 -0.62
CA LEU A 78 9.13 -0.91 -0.68
C LEU A 78 9.95 0.39 -0.63
N ARG A 79 10.96 0.46 0.23
CA ARG A 79 11.85 1.63 0.31
C ARG A 79 12.58 1.88 -1.00
N ARG A 80 13.15 0.84 -1.63
CA ARG A 80 13.89 0.96 -2.89
C ARG A 80 12.98 1.30 -4.08
N ARG A 81 11.75 0.78 -4.10
CA ARG A 81 10.85 0.87 -5.27
C ARG A 81 9.83 2.01 -5.18
N CYS A 82 9.50 2.50 -3.99
CA CYS A 82 8.44 3.50 -3.79
C CYS A 82 8.95 4.88 -3.38
N LEU A 83 10.13 4.98 -2.75
CA LEU A 83 10.66 6.27 -2.27
C LEU A 83 11.68 6.85 -3.25
N HIS A 84 11.27 7.88 -3.99
CA HIS A 84 12.10 8.56 -5.00
C HIS A 84 11.42 9.87 -5.46
N ASP A 85 12.15 10.72 -6.18
CA ASP A 85 11.72 12.09 -6.53
C ASP A 85 10.71 12.19 -7.69
N ARG A 86 10.04 11.10 -8.06
CA ARG A 86 9.03 11.14 -9.12
C ARG A 86 7.79 11.87 -8.60
N PRO A 87 7.32 12.95 -9.23
CA PRO A 87 6.12 13.63 -8.75
C PRO A 87 4.87 12.77 -8.98
N VAL A 88 4.05 12.61 -7.94
CA VAL A 88 2.71 12.01 -8.04
C VAL A 88 1.80 12.93 -8.84
N GLN A 89 1.16 12.40 -9.89
CA GLN A 89 0.36 13.17 -10.86
C GLN A 89 -1.15 13.02 -10.65
N PHE A 90 -1.60 12.64 -9.46
CA PHE A 90 -3.00 12.58 -9.07
C PHE A 90 -3.18 13.16 -7.67
N GLN A 91 -4.42 13.44 -7.29
CA GLN A 91 -4.80 13.96 -5.97
C GLN A 91 -5.82 13.03 -5.32
N VAL A 92 -5.75 12.89 -4.00
CA VAL A 92 -6.86 12.35 -3.22
C VAL A 92 -7.74 13.53 -2.78
N VAL A 93 -9.03 13.46 -3.10
CA VAL A 93 -10.01 14.54 -2.86
C VAL A 93 -11.12 14.13 -1.90
N SER A 94 -11.07 12.90 -1.37
CA SER A 94 -11.93 12.44 -0.28
C SER A 94 -11.51 13.03 1.06
N ASP A 95 -12.39 12.92 2.05
CA ASP A 95 -12.01 13.14 3.45
C ASP A 95 -10.97 12.10 3.88
N HIS A 96 -9.72 12.54 4.04
CA HIS A 96 -8.61 11.68 4.43
C HIS A 96 -8.81 10.99 5.78
N ALA A 97 -9.42 11.67 6.75
CA ALA A 97 -9.64 11.11 8.07
C ALA A 97 -10.64 9.93 8.01
N ALA A 98 -11.69 10.07 7.21
CA ALA A 98 -12.68 9.02 7.02
C ALA A 98 -12.17 7.85 6.15
N SER A 99 -11.32 8.13 5.15
CA SER A 99 -10.96 7.16 4.10
C SER A 99 -9.64 6.43 4.30
N LEU A 100 -8.66 7.01 5.02
CA LEU A 100 -7.31 6.45 5.14
C LEU A 100 -6.96 5.94 6.54
N GLN A 101 -7.83 6.15 7.54
CA GLN A 101 -7.75 5.64 8.93
C GLN A 101 -6.33 5.64 9.55
N ASN A 102 -5.48 6.58 9.14
CA ASN A 102 -4.09 6.68 9.59
C ASN A 102 -3.94 7.88 10.54
N LEU A 103 -2.95 7.81 11.42
CA LEU A 103 -2.70 8.86 12.42
C LEU A 103 -2.26 10.20 11.81
N PHE A 104 -1.79 10.20 10.56
CA PHE A 104 -1.24 11.38 9.90
C PHE A 104 -2.30 12.21 9.13
N GLY A 105 -3.51 11.66 8.97
CA GLY A 105 -4.66 12.30 8.33
C GLY A 105 -4.44 12.64 6.86
N ARG A 106 -3.55 11.91 6.16
CA ARG A 106 -3.16 12.20 4.77
C ARG A 106 -2.65 10.94 4.05
N PRO A 107 -2.65 10.91 2.70
CA PRO A 107 -1.91 9.90 1.94
C PRO A 107 -0.40 10.03 2.17
N ASN A 108 0.34 8.92 2.11
CA ASN A 108 1.77 8.91 2.40
C ASN A 108 2.60 9.83 1.48
N PHE A 109 2.17 10.07 0.25
CA PHE A 109 2.82 10.95 -0.71
C PHE A 109 2.55 12.45 -0.48
N GLU A 110 1.68 12.79 0.47
CA GLU A 110 1.49 14.17 0.96
C GLU A 110 2.26 14.45 2.26
N ASP A 111 3.05 13.48 2.76
CA ASP A 111 3.96 13.71 3.88
C ASP A 111 5.15 14.57 3.44
N GLN A 112 5.49 15.59 4.23
CA GLN A 112 6.59 16.52 3.93
C GLN A 112 7.97 15.93 4.25
N ASN A 113 8.04 14.85 5.01
CA ASN A 113 9.27 14.24 5.49
C ASN A 113 9.66 12.96 4.73
N ILE A 114 8.76 12.45 3.88
CA ILE A 114 8.96 11.22 3.10
C ILE A 114 8.62 11.49 1.65
N ASN A 115 9.59 11.28 0.75
CA ASN A 115 9.36 11.45 -0.68
C ASN A 115 8.86 10.15 -1.33
N VAL A 116 7.54 10.02 -1.47
CA VAL A 116 6.91 8.85 -2.10
C VAL A 116 6.66 9.16 -3.58
N GLY A 117 7.37 8.45 -4.46
CA GLY A 117 7.24 8.61 -5.91
C GLY A 117 6.34 7.57 -6.59
N LEU A 118 6.09 6.44 -5.92
CA LEU A 118 5.10 5.44 -6.33
C LEU A 118 4.24 5.04 -5.12
N PRO A 119 3.04 5.64 -4.99
CA PRO A 119 2.10 5.27 -3.94
C PRO A 119 1.63 3.81 -4.08
N VAL A 120 1.51 3.12 -2.95
CA VAL A 120 0.90 1.78 -2.85
C VAL A 120 -0.35 1.91 -1.99
N PHE A 121 -1.48 1.44 -2.48
CA PHE A 121 -2.72 1.32 -1.73
C PHE A 121 -3.00 -0.16 -1.50
N THR A 122 -3.44 -0.52 -0.29
CA THR A 122 -3.71 -1.92 0.04
C THR A 122 -4.88 -2.05 1.01
N ILE A 123 -5.60 -3.15 0.88
CA ILE A 123 -6.43 -3.72 1.95
C ILE A 123 -5.68 -4.88 2.62
N HIS A 124 -6.24 -5.46 3.68
CA HIS A 124 -5.81 -6.76 4.21
C HIS A 124 -6.65 -7.87 3.57
N GLY A 125 -6.10 -9.08 3.49
CA GLY A 125 -6.80 -10.33 3.23
C GLY A 125 -7.02 -11.11 4.52
N ASP A 126 -7.24 -12.42 4.42
CA ASP A 126 -7.49 -13.29 5.58
C ASP A 126 -6.21 -13.81 6.23
N HIS A 127 -5.07 -13.79 5.53
CA HIS A 127 -3.77 -14.15 6.12
C HIS A 127 -3.13 -13.00 6.89
N ASP A 128 -3.36 -11.76 6.48
CA ASP A 128 -2.79 -10.54 7.09
C ASP A 128 -3.86 -9.64 7.73
N ASP A 129 -4.95 -10.25 8.19
CA ASP A 129 -6.05 -9.59 8.88
C ASP A 129 -5.63 -8.94 10.22
N PRO A 130 -6.35 -7.91 10.68
CA PRO A 130 -6.16 -7.35 12.00
C PRO A 130 -6.37 -8.38 13.12
N THR A 131 -5.38 -8.58 13.99
CA THR A 131 -5.51 -9.49 15.15
C THR A 131 -5.02 -8.85 16.46
N GLY A 132 -5.26 -9.54 17.57
CA GLY A 132 -4.82 -9.11 18.90
C GLY A 132 -5.73 -8.06 19.54
N VAL A 133 -5.32 -7.59 20.72
CA VAL A 133 -6.11 -6.65 21.54
C VAL A 133 -6.29 -5.30 20.84
N ASP A 134 -5.26 -4.85 20.14
CA ASP A 134 -5.24 -3.56 19.45
C ASP A 134 -5.82 -3.62 18.03
N ASN A 135 -6.30 -4.80 17.58
CA ASN A 135 -6.85 -5.00 16.24
C ASN A 135 -5.87 -4.51 15.14
N MET A 136 -4.64 -5.02 15.16
CA MET A 136 -3.53 -4.57 14.31
C MET A 136 -3.13 -5.64 13.30
N SER A 137 -2.87 -5.22 12.08
CA SER A 137 -2.33 -6.04 10.99
C SER A 137 -0.83 -5.73 10.78
N ALA A 138 -0.09 -6.66 10.18
CA ALA A 138 1.25 -6.37 9.65
C ALA A 138 1.25 -5.20 8.65
N ILE A 139 0.12 -4.94 7.97
CA ILE A 139 -0.07 -3.79 7.09
C ILE A 139 -0.02 -2.47 7.87
N ASP A 140 -0.52 -2.43 9.12
CA ASP A 140 -0.46 -1.22 9.95
C ASP A 140 1.01 -0.80 10.21
N VAL A 141 1.94 -1.76 10.31
CA VAL A 141 3.38 -1.48 10.45
C VAL A 141 3.92 -0.77 9.21
N LEU A 142 3.55 -1.25 8.01
CA LEU A 142 3.97 -0.65 6.75
C LEU A 142 3.36 0.75 6.55
N ALA A 143 2.11 0.93 6.93
CA ALA A 143 1.41 2.21 6.84
C ALA A 143 1.99 3.24 7.81
N ALA A 144 2.24 2.84 9.07
CA ALA A 144 2.88 3.69 10.07
C ALA A 144 4.30 4.12 9.67
N ALA A 145 5.01 3.28 8.91
CA ALA A 145 6.33 3.59 8.36
C ALA A 145 6.29 4.41 7.05
N GLY A 146 5.10 4.75 6.52
CA GLY A 146 4.92 5.57 5.33
C GLY A 146 5.06 4.84 4.00
N PHE A 147 5.11 3.51 3.97
CA PHE A 147 5.33 2.74 2.74
C PHE A 147 4.04 2.45 1.96
N VAL A 148 2.90 2.33 2.64
CA VAL A 148 1.60 2.00 2.03
C VAL A 148 0.49 2.89 2.57
N ASN A 149 -0.57 3.05 1.79
CA ASN A 149 -1.84 3.63 2.19
C ASN A 149 -2.80 2.48 2.48
N TYR A 150 -2.93 2.13 3.76
CA TYR A 150 -3.86 1.10 4.20
C TYR A 150 -5.28 1.67 4.31
N PHE A 151 -6.25 1.05 3.64
CA PHE A 151 -7.63 1.51 3.62
C PHE A 151 -8.61 0.33 3.77
N GLY A 152 -9.90 0.65 3.95
CA GLY A 152 -10.95 -0.36 4.02
C GLY A 152 -10.97 -1.18 5.32
N LYS A 153 -10.18 -0.82 6.33
CA LYS A 153 -10.22 -1.45 7.66
C LYS A 153 -11.58 -1.20 8.31
N VAL A 154 -12.24 -2.26 8.77
CA VAL A 154 -13.54 -2.19 9.42
C VAL A 154 -13.34 -2.19 10.93
N ASP A 155 -13.71 -1.10 11.60
CA ASP A 155 -13.71 -1.05 13.05
C ASP A 155 -15.00 -1.69 13.60
N ILE A 156 -14.85 -2.92 14.08
CA ILE A 156 -15.93 -3.71 14.69
C ILE A 156 -16.35 -3.09 16.04
N GLY A 157 -15.47 -2.32 16.70
CA GLY A 157 -15.70 -1.79 18.04
C GLY A 157 -16.60 -0.55 18.10
N SER A 158 -16.58 0.31 17.08
CA SER A 158 -17.30 1.59 17.08
C SER A 158 -18.64 1.57 16.35
N SER A 159 -18.84 0.65 15.41
CA SER A 159 -20.02 0.63 14.52
C SER A 159 -21.20 -0.19 15.06
N GLY A 160 -20.96 -1.04 16.06
CA GLY A 160 -21.90 -2.07 16.48
C GLY A 160 -21.89 -3.28 15.53
N ILE A 161 -22.18 -4.46 16.08
CA ILE A 161 -22.20 -5.71 15.31
C ILE A 161 -23.24 -5.61 14.20
N GLY A 162 -22.84 -5.90 12.95
CA GLY A 162 -23.73 -5.94 11.79
C GLY A 162 -23.89 -4.62 11.04
N HIS A 163 -23.20 -3.55 11.45
CA HIS A 163 -23.13 -2.29 10.71
C HIS A 163 -21.73 -2.09 10.11
N MET A 164 -21.67 -1.82 8.80
CA MET A 164 -20.43 -1.52 8.09
C MET A 164 -20.57 -0.18 7.36
N SER A 165 -19.66 0.74 7.66
CA SER A 165 -19.52 2.01 6.94
C SER A 165 -18.32 1.91 6.01
N ILE A 166 -18.53 2.12 4.71
CA ILE A 166 -17.45 2.13 3.72
C ILE A 166 -17.28 3.57 3.22
N HIS A 167 -16.09 4.13 3.44
CA HIS A 167 -15.72 5.47 3.00
C HIS A 167 -14.82 5.38 1.76
N PRO A 168 -15.24 5.89 0.59
CA PRO A 168 -14.43 5.79 -0.62
C PRO A 168 -13.22 6.73 -0.58
N ILE A 169 -12.10 6.28 -1.13
CA ILE A 169 -11.00 7.15 -1.52
C ILE A 169 -11.32 7.71 -2.91
N LEU A 170 -11.48 9.03 -3.00
CA LEU A 170 -11.78 9.70 -4.27
C LEU A 170 -10.48 10.21 -4.88
N VAL A 171 -10.15 9.77 -6.09
CA VAL A 171 -8.93 10.16 -6.81
C VAL A 171 -9.26 11.01 -8.02
N LYS A 172 -8.48 12.08 -8.24
CA LYS A 172 -8.57 12.95 -9.41
C LYS A 172 -7.21 13.06 -10.10
N LYS A 173 -7.19 12.84 -11.41
CA LYS A 173 -6.05 13.08 -12.30
C LYS A 173 -6.46 14.06 -13.39
#